data_AF-A0A3C1Y6H8-F1
#
_entry.id   AF-A0A3C1Y6H8-F1
#
_cell.length_a   1.000
_cell.length_b   1.000
_cell.length_c   1.000
_cell.angle_alpha   90.00
_cell.angle_beta   90.00
_cell.angle_gamma   90.00
#
_symmetry.space_group_name_H-M   'P 1'
#
loop_
_entity.id
_entity.type
_entity.pdbx_description
1 polymer ?
#
loop_
_entity_poly.entity_id
_entity_poly.type
_entity_poly.pdbx_seq_one_letter_code
_entity_poly.pdbx_strand_id
1 'polypeptide(L)'
;MHHKLNEVNLKNHRIMQNQNYQTPPMYQEPGARHSGMHTLNWLFLQSVFTLVLSGVLALVSAGINSLAFSRHCDKLLLRSDYDMVAGSMMYCFALYTLTVFSIMLIEIAFRKKVNYVQYGLIGCALCLFYLLLLAMTEFIDFWLAYTIVSLMTIGLIGIYMKGLTGCLRAVCMTVGILVAEYIVIAVLVEIGALALLIGSLLLFVIIAVAMYITIRMKVVNGELTFK
;
A
#
# COMPACT_ATOMS: atom_id res chain seq x y z
N MET A 1 57.77 42.50 -52.82
CA MET A 1 56.96 42.36 -51.58
C MET A 1 55.92 41.24 -51.64
N HIS A 2 55.49 40.76 -52.83
CA HIS A 2 54.47 39.69 -52.94
C HIS A 2 54.91 38.29 -52.45
N HIS A 3 56.21 37.96 -52.48
CA HIS A 3 56.69 36.62 -52.11
C HIS A 3 56.62 36.33 -50.59
N LYS A 4 56.79 37.35 -49.73
CA LYS A 4 56.72 37.18 -48.27
C LYS A 4 55.30 37.02 -47.73
N LEU A 5 54.30 37.54 -48.45
CA LEU A 5 52.89 37.40 -48.07
C LEU A 5 52.40 35.95 -48.28
N ASN A 6 52.88 35.27 -49.32
CA ASN A 6 52.50 33.88 -49.60
C ASN A 6 53.05 32.89 -48.55
N GLU A 7 54.27 33.10 -48.05
CA GLU A 7 54.83 32.23 -47.01
C GLU A 7 54.14 32.41 -45.65
N VAL A 8 53.76 33.64 -45.30
CA VAL A 8 52.97 33.91 -44.10
C VAL A 8 51.57 33.28 -44.22
N ASN A 9 50.95 33.35 -45.41
CA ASN A 9 49.65 32.72 -45.65
C ASN A 9 49.73 31.19 -45.61
N LEU A 10 50.77 30.58 -46.19
CA LEU A 10 51.00 29.14 -46.12
C LEU A 10 51.34 28.66 -44.71
N LYS A 11 52.06 29.46 -43.92
CA LYS A 11 52.35 29.15 -42.52
C LYS A 11 51.08 29.24 -41.67
N ASN A 12 50.24 30.26 -41.88
CA ASN A 12 48.95 30.40 -41.21
C ASN A 12 47.97 29.28 -41.60
N HIS A 13 47.96 28.85 -42.86
CA HIS A 13 47.13 27.74 -43.31
C HIS A 13 47.56 26.40 -42.67
N ARG A 14 48.86 26.20 -42.45
CA ARG A 14 49.39 25.03 -41.71
C ARG A 14 49.09 25.09 -40.20
N ILE A 15 49.01 26.28 -39.60
CA ILE A 15 48.63 26.44 -38.19
C ILE A 15 47.14 26.10 -37.98
N MET A 16 46.28 26.41 -38.96
CA MET A 16 44.86 26.03 -38.91
C MET A 16 44.61 24.53 -39.18
N GLN A 17 45.45 23.88 -39.99
CA GLN A 17 45.35 22.43 -40.23
C GLN A 17 45.97 21.57 -39.12
N ASN A 18 46.90 22.10 -38.32
CA ASN A 18 47.56 21.37 -37.22
C ASN A 18 46.95 21.67 -35.83
N GLN A 19 45.91 22.51 -35.76
CA GLN A 19 44.94 22.41 -34.67
C GLN A 19 44.13 21.16 -34.93
N ASN A 20 44.66 20.03 -34.43
CA ASN A 20 43.90 18.82 -34.22
C ASN A 20 42.51 19.23 -33.74
N TYR A 21 41.50 18.95 -34.56
CA TYR A 21 40.16 18.71 -34.07
C TYR A 21 40.24 17.45 -33.20
N GLN A 22 40.89 17.57 -32.04
CA GLN A 22 40.48 16.81 -30.89
C GLN A 22 39.06 17.31 -30.66
N THR A 23 38.11 16.56 -31.21
CA THR A 23 36.76 16.55 -30.69
C THR A 23 36.93 16.63 -29.18
N PRO A 24 36.38 17.65 -28.50
CA PRO A 24 36.40 17.67 -27.05
C PRO A 24 35.95 16.27 -26.64
N PRO A 25 36.66 15.59 -25.70
CA PRO A 25 36.26 14.26 -25.29
C PRO A 25 34.76 14.36 -25.09
N MET A 26 34.00 13.54 -25.82
CA MET A 26 32.56 13.45 -25.61
C MET A 26 32.44 13.46 -24.10
N TYR A 27 31.75 14.47 -23.54
CA TYR A 27 31.39 14.39 -22.15
C TYR A 27 30.59 13.10 -22.10
N GLN A 28 31.27 12.02 -21.71
CA GLN A 28 30.65 10.77 -21.39
C GLN A 28 29.91 11.18 -20.13
N GLU A 29 28.68 11.68 -20.32
CA GLU A 29 27.72 11.92 -19.26
C GLU A 29 27.88 10.71 -18.33
N PRO A 30 28.43 10.90 -17.12
CA PRO A 30 28.93 9.81 -16.31
C PRO A 30 27.76 8.90 -15.98
N GLY A 31 27.66 7.82 -16.75
CA GLY A 31 26.55 6.89 -16.75
C GLY A 31 25.20 7.62 -16.76
N ALA A 32 24.62 7.83 -17.93
CA ALA A 32 23.16 7.78 -18.04
C ALA A 32 22.72 6.37 -17.59
N ARG A 33 22.68 6.18 -16.26
CA ARG A 33 22.25 4.97 -15.60
C ARG A 33 20.78 4.91 -15.90
N HIS A 34 20.42 4.12 -16.90
CA HIS A 34 19.05 3.79 -17.21
C HIS A 34 18.51 2.98 -16.03
N SER A 35 18.13 3.67 -14.96
CA SER A 35 17.71 3.08 -13.69
C SER A 35 16.56 3.92 -13.16
N GLY A 36 15.34 3.45 -13.40
CA GLY A 36 14.17 4.03 -12.77
C GLY A 36 12.81 3.61 -13.33
N MET A 37 12.73 3.02 -14.53
CA MET A 37 11.41 2.61 -15.07
C MET A 37 10.92 1.26 -14.53
N HIS A 38 11.78 0.43 -13.92
CA HIS A 38 11.36 -0.87 -13.38
C HIS A 38 10.76 -0.79 -11.97
N THR A 39 11.19 0.16 -11.13
CA THR A 39 10.69 0.28 -9.73
C THR A 39 9.26 0.83 -9.68
N LEU A 40 8.90 1.78 -10.55
CA LEU A 40 7.56 2.36 -10.56
C LEU A 40 6.51 1.42 -11.17
N ASN A 41 6.82 0.80 -12.31
CA ASN A 41 5.91 -0.17 -12.96
C ASN A 41 5.64 -1.39 -12.07
N TRP A 42 6.64 -1.80 -11.25
CA TRP A 42 6.47 -2.87 -10.28
C TRP A 42 5.50 -2.49 -9.15
N LEU A 43 5.59 -1.28 -8.60
CA LEU A 43 4.67 -0.79 -7.55
C LEU A 43 3.24 -0.59 -8.09
N PHE A 44 3.09 -0.07 -9.31
CA PHE A 44 1.79 0.07 -9.95
C PHE A 44 1.13 -1.29 -10.20
N LEU A 45 1.88 -2.25 -10.75
CA LEU A 45 1.38 -3.61 -10.98
C LEU A 45 0.99 -4.30 -9.67
N GLN A 46 1.78 -4.08 -8.61
CA GLN A 46 1.49 -4.57 -7.27
C GLN A 46 0.20 -3.97 -6.69
N SER A 47 0.00 -2.65 -6.82
CA SER A 47 -1.21 -1.99 -6.34
C SER A 47 -2.47 -2.45 -7.09
N VAL A 48 -2.38 -2.66 -8.41
CA VAL A 48 -3.50 -3.21 -9.19
C VAL A 48 -3.83 -4.63 -8.75
N PHE A 49 -2.82 -5.48 -8.56
CA PHE A 49 -3.01 -6.85 -8.08
C PHE A 49 -3.71 -6.89 -6.72
N THR A 50 -3.28 -6.06 -5.77
CA THR A 50 -3.86 -6.05 -4.43
C THR A 50 -5.27 -5.47 -4.40
N LEU A 51 -5.59 -4.53 -5.28
CA LEU A 51 -6.95 -4.02 -5.45
C LEU A 51 -7.90 -5.08 -6.01
N VAL A 52 -7.44 -5.86 -7.00
CA VAL A 52 -8.19 -7.03 -7.50
C VAL A 52 -8.38 -8.06 -6.39
N LEU A 53 -7.33 -8.36 -5.62
CA LEU A 53 -7.40 -9.27 -4.48
C LEU A 53 -8.42 -8.80 -3.44
N SER A 54 -8.43 -7.51 -3.08
CA SER A 54 -9.43 -6.91 -2.17
C SER A 54 -10.85 -7.13 -2.68
N GLY A 55 -11.09 -6.96 -3.99
CA GLY A 55 -12.37 -7.26 -4.62
C GLY A 55 -12.77 -8.73 -4.50
N VAL A 56 -11.83 -9.65 -4.74
CA VAL A 56 -12.07 -11.11 -4.57
C VAL A 56 -12.40 -11.45 -3.12
N LEU A 57 -11.66 -10.89 -2.15
CA LEU A 57 -11.91 -11.12 -0.73
C LEU A 57 -13.27 -10.54 -0.30
N ALA A 58 -13.68 -9.40 -0.86
CA ALA A 58 -15.01 -8.84 -0.63
C ALA A 58 -16.12 -9.75 -1.13
N LEU A 59 -15.92 -10.46 -2.26
CA LEU A 59 -16.85 -11.50 -2.72
C LEU A 59 -16.92 -12.67 -1.74
N VAL A 60 -15.78 -13.09 -1.17
CA VAL A 60 -15.76 -14.11 -0.12
C VAL A 60 -16.57 -13.66 1.09
N SER A 61 -16.39 -12.41 1.54
CA SER A 61 -17.15 -11.81 2.64
C SER A 61 -18.66 -11.75 2.35
N ALA A 62 -19.06 -11.43 1.12
CA ALA A 62 -20.46 -11.52 0.70
C ALA A 62 -21.03 -12.95 0.82
N GLY A 63 -20.21 -13.96 0.54
CA GLY A 63 -20.54 -15.37 0.82
C GLY A 63 -20.75 -15.65 2.31
N ILE A 64 -19.90 -15.09 3.18
CA ILE A 64 -20.07 -15.20 4.64
C ILE A 64 -21.38 -14.53 5.09
N ASN A 65 -21.74 -13.39 4.51
CA ASN A 65 -23.01 -12.72 4.80
C ASN A 65 -24.23 -13.60 4.46
N SER A 66 -24.16 -14.40 3.39
CA SER A 66 -25.20 -15.40 3.08
C SER A 66 -25.31 -16.50 4.14
N LEU A 67 -24.18 -16.89 4.76
CA LEU A 67 -24.18 -17.84 5.87
C LEU A 67 -24.82 -17.20 7.10
N ALA A 68 -24.47 -15.95 7.42
CA ALA A 68 -25.06 -15.19 8.52
C ALA A 68 -26.59 -15.09 8.41
N PHE A 69 -27.09 -14.82 7.20
CA PHE A 69 -28.54 -14.81 6.93
C PHE A 69 -29.20 -16.17 7.20
N SER A 70 -28.56 -17.27 6.77
CA SER A 70 -29.07 -18.62 7.02
C SER A 70 -29.14 -18.91 8.53
N ARG A 71 -28.10 -18.55 9.29
CA ARG A 71 -28.05 -18.70 10.75
C ARG A 71 -29.08 -17.85 11.49
N HIS A 72 -29.42 -16.68 10.94
CA HIS A 72 -30.49 -15.85 11.45
C HIS A 72 -31.87 -16.51 11.28
N CYS A 73 -32.14 -17.12 10.12
CA CYS A 73 -33.39 -17.87 9.90
C CYS A 73 -33.54 -19.08 10.83
N ASP A 74 -32.42 -19.74 11.15
CA ASP A 74 -32.37 -20.89 12.06
C ASP A 74 -32.48 -20.49 13.55
N LYS A 75 -32.65 -19.20 13.86
CA LYS A 75 -32.70 -18.63 15.22
C LYS A 75 -31.46 -18.87 16.07
N LEU A 76 -30.31 -19.11 15.42
CA LEU A 76 -29.01 -19.25 16.10
C LEU A 76 -28.36 -17.89 16.40
N LEU A 77 -28.69 -16.86 15.63
CA LEU A 77 -28.23 -15.48 15.82
C LEU A 77 -29.39 -14.55 16.16
N LEU A 78 -29.24 -13.79 17.24
CA LEU A 78 -30.18 -12.75 17.63
C LEU A 78 -30.22 -11.65 16.55
N ARG A 79 -31.39 -11.02 16.37
CA ARG A 79 -31.56 -10.03 15.30
C ARG A 79 -30.63 -8.83 15.43
N SER A 80 -30.44 -8.34 16.66
CA SER A 80 -29.53 -7.21 16.94
C SER A 80 -28.09 -7.55 16.55
N ASP A 81 -27.62 -8.74 16.92
CA ASP A 81 -26.25 -9.16 16.63
C ASP A 81 -26.03 -9.43 15.14
N TYR A 82 -27.03 -10.02 14.47
CA TYR A 82 -27.02 -10.19 13.02
C TYR A 82 -26.86 -8.85 12.29
N ASP A 83 -27.63 -7.82 12.66
CA ASP A 83 -27.56 -6.51 12.01
C ASP A 83 -26.16 -5.87 12.16
N MET A 84 -25.50 -6.06 13.32
CA MET A 84 -24.14 -5.57 13.57
C MET A 84 -23.06 -6.35 12.81
N VAL A 85 -23.18 -7.68 12.75
CA VAL A 85 -22.28 -8.55 11.98
C VAL A 85 -22.42 -8.25 10.48
N ALA A 86 -23.64 -8.18 9.97
CA ALA A 86 -23.92 -7.84 8.58
C ALA A 86 -23.42 -6.43 8.24
N GLY A 87 -23.67 -5.46 9.12
CA GLY A 87 -23.13 -4.09 8.97
C GLY A 87 -21.60 -4.08 8.90
N SER A 88 -20.93 -4.87 9.74
CA SER A 88 -19.46 -5.01 9.72
C SER A 88 -18.95 -5.58 8.39
N MET A 89 -19.69 -6.53 7.80
CA MET A 89 -19.36 -7.13 6.50
C MET A 89 -19.59 -6.16 5.33
N MET A 90 -20.55 -5.24 5.41
CA MET A 90 -20.73 -4.20 4.39
C MET A 90 -19.48 -3.31 4.24
N TYR A 91 -18.70 -3.15 5.32
CA TYR A 91 -17.46 -2.37 5.32
C TYR A 91 -16.20 -3.18 4.99
N CYS A 92 -16.30 -4.47 4.67
CA CYS A 92 -15.14 -5.34 4.44
C CYS A 92 -14.23 -4.86 3.32
N PHE A 93 -14.79 -4.34 2.22
CA PHE A 93 -14.01 -3.82 1.10
C PHE A 93 -13.14 -2.63 1.53
N ALA A 94 -13.69 -1.73 2.36
CA ALA A 94 -12.96 -0.58 2.88
C ALA A 94 -11.82 -1.04 3.81
N LEU A 95 -12.11 -2.00 4.71
CA LEU A 95 -11.11 -2.57 5.60
C LEU A 95 -9.95 -3.23 4.81
N TYR A 96 -10.26 -4.11 3.85
CA TYR A 96 -9.24 -4.78 3.04
C TYR A 96 -8.38 -3.80 2.23
N THR A 97 -9.01 -2.82 1.58
CA THR A 97 -8.31 -1.81 0.78
C THR A 97 -7.42 -0.95 1.64
N LEU A 98 -7.92 -0.55 2.82
CA LEU A 98 -7.16 0.28 3.75
C LEU A 98 -5.98 -0.48 4.35
N THR A 99 -6.15 -1.72 4.80
CA THR A 99 -5.06 -2.53 5.35
C THR A 99 -3.94 -2.74 4.33
N VAL A 100 -4.30 -3.06 3.08
CA VAL A 100 -3.32 -3.20 2.00
C VAL A 100 -2.60 -1.88 1.73
N PHE A 101 -3.34 -0.77 1.67
CA PHE A 101 -2.77 0.56 1.49
C PHE A 101 -1.79 0.91 2.62
N SER A 102 -2.16 0.62 3.87
CA SER A 102 -1.32 0.77 5.05
C SER A 102 -0.03 -0.04 4.96
N ILE A 103 -0.11 -1.31 4.56
CA ILE A 103 1.08 -2.16 4.35
C ILE A 103 1.96 -1.62 3.23
N MET A 104 1.36 -1.12 2.15
CA MET A 104 2.11 -0.50 1.04
C MET A 104 2.90 0.73 1.51
N LEU A 105 2.33 1.58 2.37
CA LEU A 105 3.04 2.71 2.95
C LEU A 105 4.24 2.26 3.81
N ILE A 106 4.08 1.19 4.58
CA ILE A 106 5.16 0.59 5.38
C ILE A 106 6.25 0.01 4.47
N GLU A 107 5.88 -0.70 3.40
CA GLU A 107 6.83 -1.22 2.41
C GLU A 107 7.68 -0.10 1.79
N ILE A 108 7.04 1.01 1.39
CA ILE A 108 7.73 2.19 0.86
C ILE A 108 8.66 2.81 1.92
N ALA A 109 8.20 2.92 3.17
CA ALA A 109 8.97 3.50 4.28
C ALA A 109 10.20 2.65 4.66
N PHE A 110 10.09 1.33 4.65
CA PHE A 110 11.16 0.41 5.08
C PHE A 110 11.99 -0.16 3.92
N ARG A 111 11.69 0.21 2.66
CA ARG A 111 12.36 -0.25 1.42
C ARG A 111 12.51 -1.78 1.32
N LYS A 112 11.60 -2.56 1.92
CA LYS A 112 11.60 -4.02 1.84
C LYS A 112 10.52 -4.51 0.88
N LYS A 113 10.93 -5.27 -0.14
CA LYS A 113 10.01 -5.88 -1.10
C LYS A 113 9.21 -7.00 -0.44
N VAL A 114 7.90 -6.85 -0.38
CA VAL A 114 6.95 -7.84 0.11
C VAL A 114 6.54 -8.74 -1.07
N ASN A 115 6.58 -10.06 -0.90
CA ASN A 115 6.21 -10.99 -1.97
C ASN A 115 4.67 -11.08 -2.09
N TYR A 116 4.13 -11.32 -3.28
CA TYR A 116 2.68 -11.42 -3.53
C TYR A 116 1.96 -12.44 -2.63
N VAL A 117 2.62 -13.55 -2.32
CA VAL A 117 2.09 -14.59 -1.40
C VAL A 117 1.80 -14.02 -0.01
N GLN A 118 2.55 -13.01 0.43
CA GLN A 118 2.42 -12.41 1.75
C GLN A 118 1.16 -11.55 1.85
N TYR A 119 0.84 -10.82 0.77
CA TYR A 119 -0.44 -10.12 0.66
C TYR A 119 -1.63 -11.08 0.66
N GLY A 120 -1.50 -12.23 0.00
CA GLY A 120 -2.50 -13.29 0.03
C GLY A 120 -2.76 -13.82 1.44
N LEU A 121 -1.70 -14.11 2.20
CA LEU A 121 -1.80 -14.60 3.58
C LEU A 121 -2.46 -13.57 4.51
N ILE A 122 -2.12 -12.29 4.38
CA ILE A 122 -2.76 -11.22 5.14
C ILE A 122 -4.24 -11.12 4.77
N GLY A 123 -4.57 -11.18 3.47
CA GLY A 123 -5.95 -11.22 3.00
C GLY A 123 -6.74 -12.40 3.57
N CYS A 124 -6.15 -13.60 3.60
CA CYS A 124 -6.76 -14.77 4.24
C CYS A 124 -7.01 -14.55 5.73
N ALA A 125 -6.10 -13.90 6.46
CA ALA A 125 -6.31 -13.54 7.86
C ALA A 125 -7.50 -12.58 8.04
N LEU A 126 -7.66 -11.61 7.12
CA LEU A 126 -8.79 -10.68 7.14
C LEU A 126 -10.13 -11.36 6.76
N CYS A 127 -10.13 -12.41 5.93
CA CYS A 127 -11.33 -13.24 5.73
C CYS A 127 -11.64 -14.11 6.95
N LEU A 128 -10.61 -14.71 7.57
CA LEU A 128 -10.76 -15.48 8.79
C LEU A 128 -11.35 -14.64 9.92
N PHE A 129 -10.97 -13.36 10.03
CA PHE A 129 -11.58 -12.43 10.98
C PHE A 129 -13.11 -12.43 10.91
N TYR A 130 -13.71 -12.31 9.72
CA TYR A 130 -15.18 -12.29 9.58
C TYR A 130 -15.84 -13.65 9.85
N LEU A 131 -15.17 -14.75 9.47
CA LEU A 131 -15.65 -16.09 9.81
C LEU A 131 -15.65 -16.32 11.33
N LEU A 132 -14.56 -15.95 12.00
CA LEU A 132 -14.44 -16.05 13.45
C LEU A 132 -15.41 -15.12 14.16
N LEU A 133 -15.60 -13.90 13.66
CA LEU A 133 -16.55 -12.94 14.22
C LEU A 133 -17.97 -13.55 14.18
N LEU A 134 -18.40 -14.01 13.01
CA LEU A 134 -19.71 -14.66 12.84
C LEU A 134 -19.88 -15.85 13.80
N ALA A 135 -18.89 -16.74 13.86
CA ALA A 135 -18.96 -17.93 14.71
C ALA A 135 -18.96 -17.58 16.21
N MET A 136 -18.17 -16.58 16.64
CA MET A 136 -18.12 -16.17 18.04
C MET A 136 -19.41 -15.46 18.48
N THR A 137 -20.00 -14.66 17.60
CA THR A 137 -21.26 -13.96 17.91
C THR A 137 -22.45 -14.90 18.10
N GLU A 138 -22.34 -16.18 17.69
CA GLU A 138 -23.33 -17.21 18.05
C GLU A 138 -23.29 -17.58 19.55
N PHE A 139 -22.16 -17.38 20.22
CA PHE A 139 -21.97 -17.79 21.62
C PHE A 139 -21.96 -16.61 22.59
N ILE A 140 -21.50 -15.44 22.16
CA ILE A 140 -21.29 -14.25 22.99
C ILE A 140 -21.77 -12.97 22.29
N ASP A 141 -21.98 -11.91 23.05
CA ASP A 141 -22.40 -10.60 22.51
C ASP A 141 -21.44 -10.07 21.43
N PHE A 142 -21.98 -9.34 20.45
CA PHE A 142 -21.21 -8.77 19.33
C PHE A 142 -19.97 -8.00 19.76
N TRP A 143 -20.07 -7.12 20.76
CA TRP A 143 -18.95 -6.29 21.21
C TRP A 143 -17.81 -7.10 21.80
N LEU A 144 -18.13 -8.13 22.60
CA LEU A 144 -17.13 -9.02 23.18
C LEU A 144 -16.49 -9.88 22.09
N ALA A 145 -17.29 -10.42 21.16
CA ALA A 145 -16.79 -11.17 20.01
C ALA A 145 -15.83 -10.30 19.18
N TYR A 146 -16.21 -9.06 18.88
CA TYR A 146 -15.44 -8.13 18.08
C TYR A 146 -14.08 -7.81 18.72
N THR A 147 -14.04 -7.50 20.02
CA THR A 147 -12.78 -7.22 20.72
C THR A 147 -11.86 -8.44 20.76
N ILE A 148 -12.38 -9.63 21.04
CA ILE A 148 -11.56 -10.85 21.12
C ILE A 148 -11.00 -11.20 19.74
N VAL A 149 -11.85 -11.23 18.72
CA VAL A 149 -11.48 -11.64 17.36
C VAL A 149 -10.55 -10.62 16.69
N SER A 150 -10.76 -9.32 16.94
CA SER A 150 -9.83 -8.28 16.48
C SER A 150 -8.45 -8.43 17.14
N LEU A 151 -8.38 -8.64 18.46
CA LEU A 151 -7.10 -8.88 19.15
C LEU A 151 -6.37 -10.12 18.62
N MET A 152 -7.09 -11.22 18.38
CA MET A 152 -6.52 -12.43 17.77
C MET A 152 -5.95 -12.16 16.38
N THR A 153 -6.67 -11.40 15.55
CA THR A 153 -6.25 -11.09 14.17
C THR A 153 -5.08 -10.11 14.14
N ILE A 154 -5.12 -9.07 14.97
CA ILE A 154 -4.02 -8.11 15.12
C ILE A 154 -2.76 -8.81 15.63
N GLY A 155 -2.90 -9.72 16.61
CA GLY A 155 -1.80 -10.53 17.12
C GLY A 155 -1.19 -11.44 16.05
N LEU A 156 -2.04 -12.13 15.28
CA LEU A 156 -1.62 -13.00 14.17
C LEU A 156 -0.81 -12.22 13.13
N ILE A 157 -1.33 -11.07 12.68
CA ILE A 157 -0.67 -10.22 11.68
C ILE A 157 0.60 -9.58 12.26
N GLY A 158 0.58 -9.16 13.53
CA GLY A 158 1.75 -8.61 14.21
C GLY A 158 2.91 -9.61 14.33
N ILE A 159 2.62 -10.86 14.69
CA ILE A 159 3.61 -11.95 14.74
C ILE A 159 4.13 -12.24 13.33
N TYR A 160 3.26 -12.27 12.33
CA TYR A 160 3.64 -12.46 10.93
C TYR A 160 4.60 -11.37 10.45
N MET A 161 4.28 -10.10 10.75
CA MET A 161 5.13 -8.96 10.41
C MET A 161 6.48 -8.97 11.11
N LYS A 162 6.55 -9.51 12.33
CA LYS A 162 7.82 -9.69 13.06
C LYS A 162 8.75 -10.63 12.29
N GLY A 163 8.22 -11.76 11.80
CA GLY A 163 8.97 -12.72 10.98
C GLY A 163 9.39 -12.13 9.63
N LEU A 164 8.56 -11.29 9.02
CA LEU A 164 8.83 -10.70 7.70
C LEU A 164 9.89 -9.60 7.74
N THR A 165 9.70 -8.60 8.61
CA THR A 165 10.55 -7.40 8.59
C THR A 165 11.77 -7.58 9.47
N GLY A 166 11.71 -8.40 10.53
CA GLY A 166 12.77 -8.55 11.52
C GLY A 166 12.99 -7.31 12.39
N CYS A 167 12.16 -6.27 12.23
CA CYS A 167 12.28 -4.99 12.92
C CYS A 167 11.02 -4.71 13.74
N LEU A 168 11.18 -4.53 15.06
CA LEU A 168 10.06 -4.22 15.96
C LEU A 168 9.34 -2.91 15.62
N ARG A 169 10.06 -1.93 15.04
CA ARG A 169 9.46 -0.64 14.63
C ARG A 169 8.37 -0.81 13.56
N ALA A 170 8.61 -1.69 12.58
CA ALA A 170 7.62 -1.98 11.53
C ALA A 170 6.42 -2.76 12.08
N VAL A 171 6.66 -3.67 13.03
CA VAL A 171 5.59 -4.41 13.72
C VAL A 171 4.69 -3.45 14.49
N CYS A 172 5.27 -2.56 15.30
CA CYS A 172 4.52 -1.59 16.08
C CYS A 172 3.69 -0.64 15.20
N MET A 173 4.26 -0.17 14.08
CA MET A 173 3.51 0.62 13.09
C MET A 173 2.35 -0.17 12.48
N THR A 174 2.58 -1.42 12.07
CA THR A 174 1.53 -2.25 11.47
C THR A 174 0.40 -2.51 12.45
N VAL A 175 0.73 -2.95 13.67
CA VAL A 175 -0.24 -3.20 14.73
C VAL A 175 -1.01 -1.93 15.09
N GLY A 176 -0.34 -0.79 15.21
CA GLY A 176 -1.00 0.49 15.50
C GLY A 176 -2.00 0.90 14.42
N ILE A 177 -1.65 0.69 13.15
CA ILE A 177 -2.56 0.99 12.04
C ILE A 177 -3.75 0.01 12.03
N LEU A 178 -3.51 -1.30 12.21
CA LEU A 178 -4.60 -2.27 12.28
C LEU A 178 -5.56 -1.95 13.44
N VAL A 179 -5.05 -1.61 14.63
CA VAL A 179 -5.89 -1.19 15.76
C VAL A 179 -6.77 -0.01 15.37
N ALA A 180 -6.20 1.00 14.71
CA ALA A 180 -6.97 2.15 14.23
C ALA A 180 -8.04 1.74 13.21
N GLU A 181 -7.73 0.85 12.27
CA GLU A 181 -8.69 0.32 11.29
C GLU A 181 -9.87 -0.40 11.96
N TYR A 182 -9.61 -1.29 12.93
CA TYR A 182 -10.69 -1.97 13.66
C TYR A 182 -11.50 -1.03 14.55
N ILE A 183 -10.89 -0.01 15.15
CA ILE A 183 -11.64 1.02 15.92
C ILE A 183 -12.56 1.81 14.98
N VAL A 184 -12.07 2.21 13.81
CA VAL A 184 -12.87 2.90 12.80
C VAL A 184 -14.08 2.07 12.41
N ILE A 185 -13.92 0.78 12.10
CA ILE A 185 -15.04 -0.10 11.73
C ILE A 185 -16.05 -0.22 12.88
N ALA A 186 -15.59 -0.35 14.12
CA ALA A 186 -16.46 -0.39 15.29
C ALA A 186 -17.33 0.88 15.39
N VAL A 187 -16.74 2.05 15.19
CA VAL A 187 -17.44 3.34 15.17
C VAL A 187 -18.43 3.43 13.99
N LEU A 188 -18.05 2.94 12.82
CA LEU A 188 -18.93 2.91 11.63
C LEU A 188 -20.16 2.03 11.84
N VAL A 189 -20.02 0.90 12.54
CA VAL A 189 -21.12 -0.02 12.85
C VAL A 189 -22.12 0.61 13.82
N GLU A 190 -21.65 1.32 14.86
CA GLU A 190 -22.55 1.99 15.82
C GLU A 190 -23.38 3.10 15.19
N ILE A 191 -22.74 3.91 14.35
CA ILE A 191 -23.29 5.19 13.92
C ILE A 191 -24.35 5.03 12.80
N GLY A 192 -24.40 3.86 12.13
CA GLY A 192 -25.44 3.47 11.19
C GLY A 192 -25.70 4.51 10.08
N ALA A 193 -26.61 5.46 10.33
CA ALA A 193 -27.03 6.48 9.37
C ALA A 193 -25.95 7.50 8.97
N LEU A 194 -24.96 7.81 9.83
CA LEU A 194 -23.86 8.73 9.48
C LEU A 194 -22.58 8.00 9.00
N ALA A 195 -22.64 6.68 8.80
CA ALA A 195 -21.49 5.89 8.42
C ALA A 195 -20.88 6.34 7.08
N LEU A 196 -21.72 6.76 6.12
CA LEU A 196 -21.26 7.24 4.81
C LEU A 196 -20.48 8.57 4.93
N LEU A 197 -20.88 9.44 5.86
CA LEU A 197 -20.19 10.69 6.15
C LEU A 197 -18.81 10.42 6.78
N ILE A 198 -18.77 9.61 7.83
CA ILE A 198 -17.52 9.31 8.54
C ILE A 198 -16.56 8.51 7.66
N GLY A 199 -17.06 7.53 6.91
CA GLY A 199 -16.27 6.73 5.98
C GLY A 199 -15.68 7.57 4.85
N SER A 200 -16.47 8.48 4.26
CA SER A 200 -15.96 9.38 3.21
C SER A 200 -14.96 10.40 3.75
N LEU A 201 -15.17 10.94 4.95
CA LEU A 201 -14.22 11.84 5.61
C LEU A 201 -12.89 11.13 5.92
N LEU A 202 -12.95 9.89 6.41
CA LEU A 202 -11.77 9.07 6.66
C LEU A 202 -10.99 8.82 5.36
N LEU A 203 -11.67 8.36 4.30
CA LEU A 203 -11.05 8.14 2.99
C LEU A 203 -10.44 9.43 2.43
N PHE A 204 -11.12 10.57 2.61
CA PHE A 204 -10.60 11.87 2.22
C PHE A 204 -9.29 12.20 2.95
N VAL A 205 -9.23 12.01 4.27
CA VAL A 205 -8.01 12.24 5.06
C VAL A 205 -6.88 11.30 4.61
N ILE A 206 -7.17 10.02 4.38
CA ILE A 206 -6.17 9.05 3.91
C ILE A 206 -5.58 9.49 2.56
N ILE A 207 -6.43 9.88 1.61
CA ILE A 207 -5.98 10.38 0.31
C ILE A 207 -5.19 11.68 0.47
N ALA A 208 -5.64 12.62 1.32
CA ALA A 208 -4.93 13.87 1.57
C ALA A 208 -3.53 13.63 2.13
N VAL A 209 -3.39 12.70 3.09
CA VAL A 209 -2.10 12.29 3.66
C VAL A 209 -1.24 11.60 2.58
N ALA A 210 -1.82 10.72 1.77
CA ALA A 210 -1.13 10.05 0.67
C ALA A 210 -0.57 11.06 -0.36
N MET A 211 -1.38 12.05 -0.74
CA MET A 211 -0.97 13.13 -1.63
C MET A 211 0.16 13.96 -1.00
N TYR A 212 0.04 14.30 0.29
CA TYR A 212 1.07 15.06 1.00
C TYR A 212 2.41 14.30 1.06
N ILE A 213 2.38 13.00 1.36
CA ILE A 213 3.58 12.14 1.37
C ILE A 213 4.18 12.07 -0.04
N THR A 214 3.35 11.91 -1.07
CA THR A 214 3.79 11.84 -2.48
C THR A 214 4.51 13.12 -2.91
N ILE A 215 4.06 14.30 -2.48
CA ILE A 215 4.72 15.58 -2.77
C ILE A 215 6.09 15.67 -2.08
N ARG A 216 6.22 15.10 -0.87
CA ARG A 216 7.50 15.07 -0.13
C ARG A 216 8.49 14.06 -0.71
N MET A 217 8.02 13.08 -1.49
CA MET A 217 8.88 12.12 -2.19
C MET A 217 9.55 12.79 -3.39
N LYS A 218 10.79 13.27 -3.21
CA LYS A 218 11.60 13.78 -4.33
C LYS A 218 12.30 12.60 -5.01
N VAL A 219 11.91 12.29 -6.24
CA VAL A 219 12.64 11.32 -7.08
C VAL A 219 13.96 11.96 -7.49
N VAL A 220 15.04 11.62 -6.79
CA VAL A 220 16.41 11.98 -7.18
C VAL A 220 17.07 10.71 -7.68
N ASN A 221 17.43 10.68 -8.96
CA ASN A 221 18.14 9.57 -9.62
C ASN A 221 17.46 8.19 -9.53
N GLY A 222 16.12 8.14 -9.54
CA GLY A 222 15.39 6.86 -9.53
C GLY A 222 15.43 6.11 -8.20
N GLU A 223 16.00 6.70 -7.14
CA GLU A 223 15.93 6.19 -5.77
C GLU A 223 15.11 7.13 -4.87
N LEU A 224 14.28 6.51 -4.02
CA LEU A 224 13.38 7.19 -3.08
C LEU A 224 14.13 7.72 -1.85
N THR A 225 14.92 8.78 -2.00
CA THR A 225 15.70 9.32 -0.87
C THR A 225 14.80 10.11 0.08
N PHE A 226 14.73 9.67 1.35
CA PHE A 226 14.11 10.45 2.44
C PHE A 226 15.09 11.53 2.88
N LYS A 227 14.62 12.77 2.99
CA LYS A 227 15.34 13.85 3.64
C LYS A 227 14.90 13.94 5.10
#